data_AF-A0A8S4RJN6-F1
#
_entry.id   AF-A0A8S4RJN6-F1
#
_cell.length_a   1.000
_cell.length_b   1.000
_cell.length_c   1.000
_cell.angle_alpha   90.00
_cell.angle_beta   90.00
_cell.angle_gamma   90.00
#
_symmetry.space_group_name_H-M   'P 1'
#
loop_
_entity.id
_entity.type
_entity.pdbx_description
1 polymer ?
#
loop_
_entity_poly.entity_id
_entity_poly.type
_entity_poly.pdbx_seq_one_letter_code
_entity_poly.pdbx_strand_id
1 'polypeptide(L)' 'LVYKPGTWLDGSPTLLTGDGDGTVNLRSLNACERWAKRRFGFSLNKRPLKSVPLAGAEHLKILHDPRVTDYITTVMKHD' A
#
# COMPACT_ATOMS: atom_id res chain seq x y z
N LEU A 1 -3.46 16.63 -4.34
CA LEU A 1 -4.43 17.61 -4.89
C LEU A 1 -3.96 18.99 -4.49
N VAL A 2 -3.95 19.93 -5.42
CA VAL A 2 -3.73 21.35 -5.10
C VAL A 2 -4.98 22.11 -5.53
N TYR A 3 -5.62 22.76 -4.57
CA TYR A 3 -6.68 23.71 -4.82
C TYR A 3 -6.07 25.11 -4.83
N LYS A 4 -6.41 25.93 -5.83
CA LYS A 4 -5.93 27.31 -5.86
C LYS A 4 -6.67 28.12 -4.78
N PRO A 5 -5.98 28.99 -4.03
CA PRO A 5 -6.66 29.91 -3.11
C PRO A 5 -7.70 30.76 -3.87
N GLY A 6 -8.94 30.81 -3.38
CA GLY A 6 -10.01 31.63 -3.96
C GLY A 6 -10.81 30.98 -5.10
N THR A 7 -10.54 29.74 -5.49
CA THR A 7 -11.41 28.98 -6.41
C THR A 7 -12.33 28.05 -5.63
N TRP A 8 -13.61 28.04 -5.97
CA TRP A 8 -14.60 27.13 -5.41
C TRP A 8 -14.35 25.67 -5.89
N LEU A 9 -15.03 24.67 -5.30
CA LEU A 9 -14.80 23.25 -5.61
C LEU A 9 -15.44 22.80 -6.93
N ASP A 10 -15.82 23.74 -7.79
CA ASP A 10 -16.33 23.50 -9.12
C ASP A 10 -15.18 23.28 -10.11
N GLY A 11 -15.09 22.06 -10.63
CA GLY A 11 -14.10 21.67 -11.65
C GLY A 11 -13.14 20.57 -11.18
N SER A 12 -12.23 20.18 -12.07
CA SER A 12 -11.23 19.16 -11.78
C SER A 12 -9.99 19.78 -11.13
N PRO A 13 -9.53 19.28 -9.97
CA PRO A 13 -8.32 19.79 -9.35
C PRO A 13 -7.08 19.43 -10.17
N THR A 14 -6.01 20.22 -10.03
CA THR A 14 -4.70 19.81 -10.54
C THR A 14 -4.17 18.65 -9.68
N LEU A 15 -3.80 17.56 -10.34
CA LEU A 15 -3.17 16.42 -9.70
C LEU A 15 -1.68 16.70 -9.49
N LEU A 16 -1.23 16.52 -8.25
CA LEU A 16 0.19 16.34 -7.93
C LEU A 16 0.41 14.87 -7.66
N THR A 17 1.22 14.23 -8.49
CA THR A 17 1.57 12.83 -8.37
C THR A 17 2.70 12.64 -7.36
N GLY A 18 2.67 11.51 -6.66
CA GLY A 18 3.76 11.03 -5.80
C GLY A 18 3.84 9.51 -5.88
N ASP A 19 4.73 8.92 -5.08
CA ASP A 19 4.93 7.47 -5.09
C ASP A 19 3.72 6.70 -4.55
N GLY A 20 3.46 5.55 -5.16
CA GLY A 20 2.33 4.67 -4.84
C GLY A 20 2.12 3.61 -5.91
N ASP A 21 0.95 2.98 -5.87
CA ASP A 21 0.51 1.98 -6.86
C ASP A 21 -0.39 2.59 -7.95
N GLY A 22 -0.41 3.92 -8.08
CA GLY A 22 -1.30 4.66 -8.98
C GLY A 22 -2.63 5.11 -8.34
N THR A 23 -3.02 4.54 -7.19
CA THR A 23 -4.22 4.94 -6.44
C THR A 23 -3.90 5.22 -4.96
N VAL A 24 -3.18 4.31 -4.32
CA VAL A 24 -2.77 4.35 -2.92
C VAL A 24 -1.35 4.88 -2.81
N ASN A 25 -1.16 5.90 -1.96
CA ASN A 25 0.16 6.48 -1.71
C ASN A 25 1.10 5.48 -1.00
N LEU A 26 2.40 5.53 -1.31
CA LEU A 26 3.45 4.70 -0.70
C LEU A 26 3.47 4.82 0.84
N ARG A 27 3.20 6.02 1.38
CA ARG A 27 3.10 6.23 2.84
C ARG A 27 2.06 5.33 3.51
N SER A 28 0.97 5.03 2.80
CA SER A 28 -0.10 4.16 3.29
C SER A 28 0.28 2.69 3.12
N LEU A 29 0.90 2.34 1.99
CA LEU A 29 1.40 0.98 1.72
C LEU A 29 2.45 0.54 2.75
N ASN A 30 3.28 1.46 3.27
CA ASN A 30 4.31 1.18 4.26
C ASN A 30 3.79 1.08 5.71
N ALA A 31 2.48 1.21 5.96
CA ALA A 31 1.93 1.19 7.32
C ALA A 31 2.16 -0.17 8.03
N CYS A 32 2.19 -1.27 7.29
CA CYS A 32 2.39 -2.62 7.81
C CYS A 32 3.75 -2.79 8.50
N GLU A 33 4.80 -2.12 8.03
CA GLU A 33 6.14 -2.15 8.64
C GLU A 33 6.15 -1.60 10.06
N ARG A 34 5.24 -0.65 10.34
CA ARG A 34 5.06 -0.10 11.68
C ARG A 34 4.43 -1.12 12.61
N TRP A 35 3.52 -1.95 12.11
CA TRP A 35 2.87 -3.01 12.90
C TRP A 35 3.82 -4.17 13.20
N ALA A 36 4.72 -4.50 12.28
CA ALA A 36 5.78 -5.48 12.54
C ALA A 36 6.63 -5.11 13.77
N LYS A 37 6.82 -3.81 14.01
CA LYS A 37 7.60 -3.27 15.13
C LYS A 37 6.76 -2.95 16.37
N ARG A 38 5.42 -3.12 16.33
CA ARG A 38 4.51 -2.63 17.37
C ARG A 38 4.19 -3.69 18.42
N ARG A 39 4.21 -3.29 19.69
CA ARG A 39 3.58 -4.02 20.80
C ARG A 39 2.07 -3.78 20.78
N PHE A 40 1.28 -4.86 20.81
CA PHE A 40 -0.17 -4.78 21.04
C PHE A 40 -0.41 -5.14 22.51
N GLY A 41 -0.62 -4.13 23.35
CA GLY A 41 -0.67 -4.28 24.81
C GLY A 41 0.72 -4.54 25.43
N PHE A 42 0.78 -5.39 26.47
CA PHE A 42 2.04 -5.80 27.11
C PHE A 42 2.85 -6.82 26.29
N SER A 43 2.32 -7.30 25.17
CA SER A 43 2.97 -8.31 24.33
C SER A 43 3.46 -7.70 23.01
N LEU A 44 4.69 -8.06 22.63
CA LEU A 44 5.13 -7.89 21.24
C LEU A 44 4.22 -8.74 20.35
N ASN A 45 3.97 -8.28 19.13
CA ASN A 45 3.29 -9.11 18.14
C ASN A 45 4.07 -10.43 18.00
N LYS A 46 3.51 -11.54 18.51
CA LYS A 46 4.22 -12.83 18.59
C LYS A 46 4.35 -13.51 17.23
N ARG A 47 3.57 -13.06 16.23
CA ARG A 47 3.60 -13.60 14.87
C ARG A 47 4.45 -12.69 13.97
N PRO A 48 5.40 -13.26 13.21
CA PRO A 48 6.21 -12.48 12.29
C PRO A 48 5.33 -11.89 11.18
N LEU A 49 5.36 -10.57 11.02
CA LEU A 49 4.69 -9.88 9.92
C LEU A 49 5.74 -9.54 8.86
N LYS A 50 5.52 -10.00 7.62
CA LYS A 50 6.40 -9.77 6.48
C LYS A 50 5.72 -8.82 5.50
N SER A 51 6.41 -7.77 5.07
CA SER A 51 6.01 -6.93 3.93
C SER A 51 6.70 -7.42 2.67
N VAL A 52 6.02 -7.31 1.52
CA VAL A 52 6.57 -7.63 0.21
C VAL A 52 6.42 -6.41 -0.69
N PRO A 53 7.50 -5.66 -0.96
CA PRO A 53 7.43 -4.53 -1.88
C PRO A 53 7.32 -5.06 -3.32
N LEU A 54 6.33 -4.54 -4.06
CA LEU A 54 6.09 -4.89 -5.46
C LEU A 54 6.26 -3.64 -6.33
N ALA A 55 7.51 -3.36 -6.70
CA ALA A 55 7.81 -2.19 -7.53
C ALA A 55 7.05 -2.25 -8.86
N GLY A 56 6.41 -1.14 -9.22
CA GLY A 56 5.64 -0.98 -10.46
C GLY A 56 4.32 -1.74 -10.53
N ALA A 57 3.90 -2.43 -9.46
CA ALA A 57 2.57 -3.01 -9.41
C ALA A 57 1.52 -1.89 -9.34
N GLU A 58 0.59 -1.90 -10.29
CA GLU A 58 -0.49 -0.92 -10.38
C GLU A 58 -1.76 -1.46 -9.70
N HIS A 59 -2.49 -0.57 -9.03
CA HIS A 59 -3.61 -0.90 -8.15
C HIS A 59 -4.67 -1.80 -8.78
N LEU A 60 -5.10 -1.52 -10.00
CA LEU A 60 -6.15 -2.30 -10.67
C LEU A 60 -5.61 -3.58 -11.33
N LYS A 61 -4.32 -3.60 -11.67
CA LYS A 61 -3.66 -4.76 -12.30
C LYS A 61 -3.03 -5.73 -11.31
N ILE A 62 -2.96 -5.40 -10.03
CA ILE A 62 -2.23 -6.17 -9.02
C ILE A 62 -2.70 -7.63 -8.92
N LEU A 63 -3.98 -7.91 -9.16
CA LEU A 63 -4.53 -9.27 -9.13
C LEU A 63 -4.15 -10.11 -10.36
N HIS A 64 -3.67 -9.47 -11.43
CA HIS A 64 -3.14 -10.12 -12.63
C HIS A 64 -1.61 -10.11 -12.67
N ASP A 65 -0.94 -9.53 -11.67
CA ASP A 65 0.51 -9.54 -11.60
C ASP A 65 0.99 -10.95 -11.22
N PRO A 66 1.77 -11.63 -12.07
CA PRO A 66 2.21 -13.00 -11.80
C PRO A 66 3.01 -13.09 -10.49
N ARG A 67 3.75 -12.04 -10.11
CA ARG A 67 4.52 -12.00 -8.86
C ARG A 67 3.60 -12.08 -7.64
N VAL A 68 2.40 -11.49 -7.74
CA VAL A 68 1.39 -11.50 -6.67
C VAL A 68 0.74 -12.86 -6.58
N THR A 69 0.29 -13.42 -7.71
CA THR A 69 -0.36 -14.73 -7.73
C THR A 69 0.59 -15.84 -7.28
N ASP A 70 1.87 -15.76 -7.66
CA ASP A 70 2.91 -16.70 -7.23
C ASP A 70 3.18 -16.58 -5.73
N TYR A 71 3.23 -15.35 -5.20
CA TYR A 71 3.42 -15.14 -3.76
C TYR A 71 2.23 -15.66 -2.95
N ILE A 72 0.99 -15.37 -3.37
CA ILE A 72 -0.23 -15.88 -2.72
C ILE A 72 -0.22 -17.41 -2.73
N THR A 73 0.10 -18.03 -3.87
CA THR A 73 0.17 -19.49 -4.00
C THR A 73 1.25 -20.07 -3.09
N THR A 74 2.39 -19.40 -2.96
CA THR A 74 3.47 -19.81 -2.07
C THR A 74 3.01 -19.79 -0.62
N VAL A 75 2.39 -18.70 -0.16
CA VAL A 75 1.86 -18.60 1.21
C VAL A 75 0.82 -19.69 1.46
N MET A 76 -0.12 -19.89 0.54
CA MET A 76 -1.20 -20.87 0.72
C MET A 76 -0.75 -22.33 0.75
N LYS A 77 0.39 -22.65 0.12
CA LYS A 77 0.97 -24.00 0.14
C LYS A 77 1.83 -24.28 1.38
N HIS A 78 2.20 -23.23 2.12
CA HIS A 78 3.09 -23.30 3.28
C HIS A 78 2.35 -23.13 4.62
N ASP A 79 1.02 -23.08 4.61
CA ASP A 79 0.12 -23.22 5.78
C ASP A 79 -0.38 -24.67 5.91
#